data_AF-A0ABD6Z4E5-F1
#
_entry.id   AF-A0ABD6Z4E5-F1
#
_cell.length_a   1.000
_cell.length_b   1.000
_cell.length_c   1.000
_cell.angle_alpha   90.00
_cell.angle_beta   90.00
_cell.angle_gamma   90.00
#
_symmetry.space_group_name_H-M   'P 1'
#
loop_
_entity.id
_entity.type
_entity.pdbx_description
1 polymer ?
#
loop_
_entity_poly.entity_id
_entity_poly.type
_entity_poly.pdbx_seq_one_letter_code
_entity_poly.pdbx_strand_id
1 'polypeptide(L)'
;MCIKLKNKEITTAINFLDRMNLKPKDSRHRSKFVKQLNKALLELSEEEKTLMNKFELIDSNGQLKSDNDRKIDNVLAFNREQTILLEEEIIVEGGMYAKNLSEIQRILSEYDGVLSGEEAQIYDRLLDEFENQDAE
;
A
#
# COMPACT_ATOMS: atom_id res chain seq x y z
N MET A 1 -0.64 18.12 -1.21
CA MET A 1 0.04 16.99 -0.56
C MET A 1 -0.59 15.70 -1.03
N CYS A 2 0.23 14.86 -1.62
CA CYS A 2 -0.07 13.47 -1.92
C CYS A 2 1.05 12.63 -1.28
N ILE A 3 1.17 11.36 -1.61
CA ILE A 3 2.40 10.57 -1.47
C ILE A 3 2.41 9.57 -2.62
N LYS A 4 3.59 9.14 -3.05
CA LYS A 4 3.73 8.06 -4.03
C LYS A 4 4.20 6.80 -3.32
N LEU A 5 3.55 5.67 -3.59
CA LEU A 5 3.94 4.37 -3.06
C LEU A 5 3.87 3.34 -4.17
N LYS A 6 4.71 2.32 -4.12
CA LYS A 6 4.49 1.14 -4.95
C LYS A 6 3.34 0.31 -4.40
N ASN A 7 2.62 -0.39 -5.27
CA ASN A 7 1.53 -1.28 -4.85
C ASN A 7 1.98 -2.30 -3.78
N LYS A 8 3.18 -2.88 -3.93
CA LYS A 8 3.77 -3.79 -2.94
C LYS A 8 4.04 -3.18 -1.56
N GLU A 9 4.12 -1.85 -1.45
CA GLU A 9 4.44 -1.15 -0.21
C GLU A 9 3.20 -0.85 0.64
N ILE A 10 1.99 -0.89 0.06
CA ILE A 10 0.74 -0.46 0.69
C ILE A 10 0.46 -1.23 1.99
N THR A 11 0.52 -2.56 1.94
CA THR A 11 0.24 -3.41 3.11
C THR A 11 1.25 -3.16 4.23
N THR A 12 2.53 -3.04 3.89
CA THR A 12 3.59 -2.75 4.86
C THR A 12 3.40 -1.38 5.50
N ALA A 13 3.00 -0.37 4.71
CA ALA A 13 2.69 0.98 5.22
C ALA A 13 1.51 0.96 6.19
N ILE A 14 0.42 0.26 5.85
CA ILE A 14 -0.74 0.10 6.73
C ILE A 14 -0.33 -0.57 8.05
N ASN A 15 0.38 -1.70 7.97
CA ASN A 15 0.80 -2.46 9.14
C ASN A 15 1.69 -1.63 10.07
N PHE A 16 2.65 -0.90 9.52
CA PHE A 16 3.53 -0.02 10.27
C PHE A 16 2.73 1.08 10.99
N LEU A 17 1.89 1.82 10.24
CA LEU A 17 1.07 2.89 10.79
C LEU A 17 0.13 2.40 11.89
N ASP A 18 -0.41 1.18 11.74
CA ASP A 18 -1.35 0.63 12.71
C ASP A 18 -0.71 0.23 14.04
N ARG A 19 0.57 -0.13 14.03
CA ARG A 19 1.37 -0.46 15.22
C ARG A 19 1.83 0.78 15.99
N MET A 20 1.77 1.97 15.39
CA MET A 20 2.19 3.20 16.08
C MET A 20 1.30 3.48 17.30
N ASN A 21 1.94 3.56 18.47
CA ASN A 21 1.32 4.03 19.72
C ASN A 21 1.32 5.56 19.72
N LEU A 22 0.13 6.17 19.56
CA LEU A 22 -0.02 7.61 19.32
C LEU A 22 -0.97 8.25 20.34
N LYS A 23 -0.78 9.54 20.59
CA LYS A 23 -1.75 10.35 21.36
C LYS A 23 -3.09 10.42 20.62
N PRO A 24 -4.22 10.70 21.31
CA PRO A 24 -5.55 10.65 20.68
C PRO A 24 -5.75 11.56 19.46
N LYS A 25 -5.06 12.72 19.39
CA LYS A 25 -5.09 13.58 18.18
C LYS A 25 -4.42 12.87 17.00
N ASP A 26 -3.20 12.40 17.20
CA ASP A 26 -2.36 11.81 16.16
C ASP A 26 -2.91 10.47 15.67
N SER A 27 -3.46 9.67 16.59
CA SER A 27 -4.17 8.43 16.27
C SER A 27 -5.30 8.67 15.26
N ARG A 28 -6.10 9.75 15.42
CA ARG A 28 -7.17 10.09 14.46
C ARG A 28 -6.66 10.50 13.09
N HIS A 29 -5.50 11.17 13.01
CA HIS A 29 -4.87 11.49 11.72
C HIS A 29 -4.36 10.20 11.06
N ARG A 30 -3.63 9.36 11.80
CA ARG A 30 -3.18 8.04 11.34
C ARG A 30 -4.32 7.19 10.81
N SER A 31 -5.43 7.05 11.54
CA SER A 31 -6.57 6.23 11.10
C SER A 31 -7.20 6.74 9.79
N LYS A 32 -7.23 8.06 9.56
CA LYS A 32 -7.74 8.60 8.30
C LYS A 32 -6.83 8.29 7.13
N PHE A 33 -5.51 8.38 7.34
CA PHE A 33 -4.54 8.06 6.31
C PHE A 33 -4.53 6.55 6.00
N VAL A 34 -4.54 5.69 7.04
CA VAL A 34 -4.73 4.23 6.89
C VAL A 34 -6.02 3.92 6.13
N LYS A 35 -7.10 4.67 6.35
CA LYS A 35 -8.34 4.50 5.58
C LYS A 35 -8.15 4.81 4.09
N GLN A 36 -7.29 5.76 3.71
CA GLN A 36 -6.97 6.04 2.31
C GLN A 36 -6.13 4.91 1.71
N LEU A 37 -5.11 4.44 2.42
CA LEU A 37 -4.29 3.29 1.99
C LEU A 37 -5.13 2.02 1.82
N ASN A 38 -6.10 1.77 2.70
CA ASN A 38 -7.02 0.64 2.56
C ASN A 38 -7.89 0.74 1.30
N LYS A 39 -8.23 1.93 0.81
CA LYS A 39 -8.95 2.06 -0.47
C LYS A 39 -8.04 1.65 -1.63
N ALA A 40 -6.80 2.12 -1.64
CA ALA A 40 -5.83 1.72 -2.65
C ALA A 40 -5.53 0.21 -2.59
N LEU A 41 -5.47 -0.38 -1.40
CA LEU A 41 -5.32 -1.84 -1.24
C LEU A 41 -6.51 -2.61 -1.80
N LEU A 42 -7.74 -2.10 -1.65
CA LEU A 42 -8.93 -2.70 -2.25
C LEU A 42 -8.91 -2.60 -3.77
N GLU A 43 -8.49 -1.46 -4.32
CA GLU A 43 -8.30 -1.27 -5.77
C GLU A 43 -7.28 -2.27 -6.33
N LEU A 44 -6.10 -2.38 -5.69
CA LEU A 44 -5.08 -3.38 -6.03
C LEU A 44 -5.65 -4.81 -5.98
N SER A 45 -6.43 -5.15 -4.95
CA SER A 45 -7.03 -6.49 -4.83
C SER A 45 -8.00 -6.81 -5.99
N GLU A 46 -8.75 -5.82 -6.48
CA GLU A 46 -9.64 -6.01 -7.63
C GLU A 46 -8.87 -6.10 -8.95
N GLU A 47 -7.76 -5.36 -9.08
CA GLU A 47 -6.84 -5.47 -10.22
C GLU A 47 -6.15 -6.84 -10.26
N GLU A 48 -5.64 -7.33 -9.12
CA GLU A 48 -5.07 -8.67 -9.01
C GLU A 48 -6.09 -9.74 -9.38
N LYS A 49 -7.34 -9.62 -8.90
CA LYS A 49 -8.42 -10.55 -9.25
C LYS A 49 -8.74 -10.51 -10.75
N THR A 50 -8.76 -9.33 -11.35
CA THR A 50 -8.93 -9.15 -12.80
C THR A 50 -7.80 -9.82 -13.58
N LEU A 51 -6.57 -9.68 -13.09
CA LEU A 51 -5.38 -10.30 -13.67
C LEU A 51 -5.42 -11.83 -13.56
N MET A 52 -5.80 -12.36 -12.39
CA MET A 52 -5.99 -13.80 -12.19
C MET A 52 -7.07 -14.36 -13.13
N ASN A 53 -8.15 -13.61 -13.36
CA ASN A 53 -9.19 -14.00 -14.30
C ASN A 53 -8.69 -14.01 -15.75
N LYS A 54 -7.92 -12.98 -16.16
CA LYS A 54 -7.29 -12.88 -17.50
C LYS A 54 -6.42 -14.11 -17.81
N PHE A 55 -5.74 -14.66 -16.82
CA PHE A 55 -4.90 -15.86 -16.94
C PHE A 55 -5.60 -17.17 -16.56
N GLU A 56 -6.93 -17.16 -16.48
CA GLU A 56 -7.75 -18.35 -16.18
C GLU A 56 -7.35 -19.04 -14.87
N LEU A 57 -6.85 -18.32 -13.86
CA LEU A 57 -6.38 -18.89 -12.59
C LEU A 57 -7.50 -19.05 -11.55
N ILE A 58 -8.59 -18.31 -11.70
CA ILE A 58 -9.78 -18.41 -10.84
C ILE A 58 -10.96 -19.04 -11.60
N ASP A 59 -11.87 -19.66 -10.85
CA ASP A 59 -13.11 -20.23 -11.36
C ASP A 59 -14.24 -19.19 -11.49
N SER A 60 -15.43 -19.63 -11.91
CA SER A 60 -16.61 -18.75 -12.04
C SER A 60 -17.10 -18.15 -10.71
N ASN A 61 -16.67 -18.69 -9.58
CA ASN A 61 -16.98 -18.18 -8.24
C ASN A 61 -15.89 -17.23 -7.73
N GLY A 62 -14.84 -16.98 -8.52
CA GLY A 62 -13.70 -16.17 -8.16
C GLY A 62 -12.71 -16.87 -7.21
N GLN A 63 -12.81 -18.19 -7.08
CA GLN A 63 -11.89 -18.98 -6.25
C GLN A 63 -10.72 -19.49 -7.08
N LEU A 64 -9.54 -19.57 -6.46
CA LEU A 64 -8.35 -20.10 -7.11
C LEU A 64 -8.57 -21.57 -7.52
N LYS A 65 -8.39 -21.87 -8.81
CA LYS A 65 -8.52 -23.23 -9.34
C LYS A 65 -7.51 -24.17 -8.68
N SER A 66 -7.76 -25.48 -8.67
CA SER A 66 -6.76 -26.46 -8.21
C SER A 66 -5.49 -26.41 -9.06
N ASP A 67 -4.34 -26.78 -8.51
CA ASP A 67 -3.06 -26.70 -9.25
C ASP A 67 -3.08 -27.54 -10.55
N ASN A 68 -3.78 -28.69 -10.56
CA ASN A 68 -3.94 -29.53 -11.75
C ASN A 68 -4.76 -28.87 -12.87
N ASP A 69 -5.59 -27.87 -12.55
CA ASP A 69 -6.46 -27.17 -13.48
C ASP A 69 -5.82 -25.89 -14.02
N ARG A 70 -4.64 -25.51 -13.51
CA ARG A 70 -3.89 -24.32 -13.95
C ARG A 70 -2.84 -24.71 -14.97
N LYS A 71 -2.85 -24.02 -16.11
CA LYS A 71 -1.78 -24.15 -17.11
C LYS A 71 -0.52 -23.45 -16.59
N ILE A 72 0.62 -24.14 -16.65
CA ILE A 72 1.91 -23.59 -16.20
C ILE A 72 2.23 -22.27 -16.94
N ASP A 73 2.00 -22.21 -18.25
CA ASP A 73 2.24 -21.01 -19.04
C ASP A 73 1.40 -19.81 -18.56
N ASN A 74 0.15 -20.06 -18.14
CA ASN A 74 -0.71 -19.01 -17.58
C ASN A 74 -0.19 -18.53 -16.23
N VAL A 75 0.28 -19.44 -15.37
CA VAL A 75 0.87 -19.09 -14.05
C VAL A 75 2.13 -18.25 -14.25
N LEU A 76 3.01 -18.63 -15.18
CA LEU A 76 4.23 -17.88 -15.48
C LEU A 76 3.93 -16.50 -16.06
N ALA A 77 2.93 -16.39 -16.95
CA ALA A 77 2.50 -15.12 -17.51
C ALA A 77 1.86 -14.21 -16.44
N PHE A 78 1.01 -14.78 -15.58
CA PHE A 78 0.43 -14.08 -14.44
C PHE A 78 1.52 -13.53 -13.51
N ASN A 79 2.49 -14.34 -13.09
CA ASN A 79 3.54 -13.89 -12.17
C ASN A 79 4.34 -12.71 -12.73
N ARG A 80 4.58 -12.67 -14.05
CA ARG A 80 5.27 -11.53 -14.69
C ARG A 80 4.44 -10.26 -14.61
N GLU A 81 3.17 -10.32 -15.00
CA GLU A 81 2.28 -9.16 -14.98
C GLU A 81 1.98 -8.71 -13.55
N GLN A 82 1.85 -9.65 -12.60
CA GLN A 82 1.66 -9.33 -11.19
C GLN A 82 2.90 -8.61 -10.62
N THR A 83 4.10 -9.04 -11.03
CA THR A 83 5.33 -8.33 -10.64
C THR A 83 5.31 -6.88 -11.15
N ILE A 84 4.87 -6.66 -12.39
CA ILE A 84 4.73 -5.30 -12.95
C ILE A 84 3.72 -4.51 -12.12
N LEU A 85 2.51 -5.05 -11.92
CA LEU A 85 1.46 -4.42 -11.12
C LEU A 85 1.95 -4.04 -9.71
N LEU A 86 2.69 -4.91 -9.05
CA LEU A 86 3.22 -4.66 -7.70
C LEU A 86 4.32 -3.59 -7.65
N GLU A 87 5.04 -3.36 -8.76
CA GLU A 87 6.06 -2.31 -8.88
C GLU A 87 5.50 -0.97 -9.34
N GLU A 88 4.25 -0.91 -9.83
CA GLU A 88 3.59 0.33 -10.23
C GLU A 88 3.43 1.30 -9.04
N GLU A 89 3.67 2.57 -9.32
CA GLU A 89 3.48 3.66 -8.36
C GLU A 89 2.03 4.15 -8.37
N ILE A 90 1.43 4.21 -7.19
CA ILE A 90 0.14 4.83 -6.94
C ILE A 90 0.33 6.19 -6.25
N ILE A 91 -0.60 7.11 -6.50
CA ILE A 91 -0.65 8.41 -5.85
C ILE A 91 -1.78 8.41 -4.83
N VAL A 92 -1.43 8.55 -3.56
CA VAL A 92 -2.43 8.69 -2.48
C VAL A 92 -2.66 10.17 -2.21
N GLU A 93 -3.68 10.73 -2.83
CA GLU A 93 -4.00 12.15 -2.68
C GLU A 93 -4.76 12.46 -1.38
N GLY A 94 -4.35 13.53 -0.71
CA GLY A 94 -5.08 14.04 0.45
C GLY A 94 -6.45 14.63 0.10
N GLY A 95 -6.58 15.25 -1.07
CA GLY A 95 -7.78 15.99 -1.46
C GLY A 95 -8.23 16.97 -0.36
N MET A 96 -9.51 16.90 0.05
CA MET A 96 -10.06 17.68 1.18
C MET A 96 -9.38 17.40 2.53
N TYR A 97 -8.61 16.31 2.62
CA TYR A 97 -7.86 15.86 3.79
C TYR A 97 -6.36 16.18 3.70
N ALA A 98 -5.92 17.08 2.81
CA ALA A 98 -4.51 17.46 2.71
C ALA A 98 -3.88 17.85 4.06
N LYS A 99 -4.62 18.54 4.94
CA LYS A 99 -4.17 18.86 6.31
C LYS A 99 -3.94 17.63 7.20
N ASN A 100 -4.59 16.50 6.91
CA ASN A 100 -4.30 15.26 7.63
C ASN A 100 -2.96 14.67 7.18
N LEU A 101 -2.61 14.74 5.89
CA LEU A 101 -1.32 14.26 5.39
C LEU A 101 -0.15 15.05 5.99
N SER A 102 -0.28 16.38 6.11
CA SER A 102 0.76 17.19 6.77
C SER A 102 0.94 16.83 8.26
N GLU A 103 -0.13 16.39 8.93
CA GLU A 103 -0.01 15.89 10.30
C GLU A 103 0.65 14.50 10.34
N ILE A 104 0.49 13.66 9.30
CA ILE A 104 1.22 12.38 9.21
C ILE A 104 2.72 12.63 9.10
N GLN A 105 3.15 13.55 8.23
CA GLN A 105 4.56 13.93 8.14
C GLN A 105 5.13 14.30 9.51
N ARG A 106 4.47 15.24 10.23
CA ARG A 106 4.89 15.62 11.58
C ARG A 106 4.95 14.41 12.53
N ILE A 107 3.94 13.53 12.49
CA ILE A 107 3.89 12.32 13.33
C ILE A 107 5.08 11.40 13.05
N LEU A 108 5.46 11.23 11.78
CA LEU A 108 6.62 10.42 11.39
C LEU A 108 7.92 11.08 11.84
N SER A 109 8.12 12.38 11.59
CA SER A 109 9.33 13.11 11.99
C SER A 109 9.55 13.17 13.51
N GLU A 110 8.47 13.13 14.30
CA GLU A 110 8.52 13.11 15.77
C GLU A 110 8.52 11.69 16.37
N TYR A 111 8.49 10.64 15.54
CA TYR A 111 8.40 9.26 16.01
C TYR A 111 9.71 8.81 16.66
N ASP A 112 9.64 8.41 17.93
CA ASP A 112 10.78 7.99 18.76
C ASP A 112 10.76 6.49 19.11
N GLY A 113 9.92 5.71 18.42
CA GLY A 113 9.83 4.27 18.59
C GLY A 113 11.02 3.50 18.00
N VAL A 114 11.20 2.26 18.45
CA VAL A 114 12.24 1.36 17.92
C VAL A 114 11.75 0.76 16.61
N LEU A 115 12.54 0.91 15.55
CA LEU A 115 12.26 0.39 14.23
C LEU A 115 13.28 -0.69 13.84
N SER A 116 12.82 -1.73 13.15
CA SER A 116 13.70 -2.76 12.60
C SER A 116 13.07 -3.44 11.39
N GLY A 117 13.90 -4.05 10.53
CA GLY A 117 13.42 -4.81 9.38
C GLY A 117 12.54 -3.98 8.43
N GLU A 118 11.42 -4.56 8.01
CA GLU A 118 10.46 -3.93 7.09
C GLU A 118 9.83 -2.65 7.66
N GLU A 119 9.68 -2.54 8.98
CA GLU A 119 9.13 -1.34 9.63
C GLU A 119 10.07 -0.14 9.46
N ALA A 120 11.38 -0.37 9.59
CA ALA A 120 12.38 0.69 9.36
C ALA A 120 12.41 1.12 7.89
N GLN A 121 12.34 0.16 6.97
CA GLN A 121 12.35 0.43 5.53
C GLN A 121 11.12 1.24 5.07
N ILE A 122 9.93 0.85 5.53
CA ILE A 122 8.72 1.56 5.13
C ILE A 122 8.59 2.92 5.82
N TYR A 123 9.09 3.06 7.04
CA TYR A 123 9.18 4.35 7.72
C TYR A 123 10.04 5.33 6.92
N ASP A 124 11.25 4.91 6.53
CA ASP A 124 12.21 5.71 5.74
C ASP A 124 11.59 6.11 4.40
N ARG A 125 11.01 5.13 3.69
CA ARG A 125 10.28 5.33 2.43
C ARG A 125 9.16 6.37 2.54
N LEU A 126 8.37 6.33 3.62
CA LEU A 126 7.28 7.28 3.85
C LEU A 126 7.81 8.68 4.18
N LEU A 127 8.87 8.77 4.99
CA LEU A 127 9.48 10.04 5.34
C LEU A 127 10.05 10.73 4.09
N ASP A 128 10.77 9.99 3.25
CA ASP A 128 11.29 10.47 1.97
C ASP A 128 10.17 11.07 1.07
N GLU A 129 9.01 10.42 0.99
CA GLU A 129 7.87 10.94 0.19
C GLU A 129 7.34 12.27 0.70
N PHE A 130 7.29 12.44 2.02
CA PHE A 130 6.83 13.68 2.61
C PHE A 130 7.88 14.79 2.48
N GLU A 131 9.16 14.48 2.67
CA GLU A 131 10.26 15.46 2.55
C GLU A 131 10.47 15.94 1.12
N ASN A 132 10.40 15.04 0.13
CA ASN A 132 10.53 15.41 -1.28
C ASN A 132 9.43 16.35 -1.77
N GLN A 133 8.25 16.34 -1.14
CA GLN A 133 7.15 17.26 -1.48
C GLN A 133 7.31 18.66 -0.90
N ASP A 134 8.10 18.83 0.16
CA ASP A 134 8.39 20.15 0.71
C ASP A 134 9.54 20.85 -0.04
N ALA A 135 10.29 20.12 -0.86
CA ALA A 135 11.37 20.63 -1.70
C ALA A 135 10.92 21.15 -3.08
N GLU A 136 9.66 20.88 -3.48
CA GLU A 136 9.01 21.35 -4.72
C GLU A 136 8.08 22.55 -4.48
#